data_AF-A0A0D0BIE4-F1
#
_entry.id   AF-A0A0D0BIE4-F1
#
_cell.length_a   1.000
_cell.length_b   1.000
_cell.length_c   1.000
_cell.angle_alpha   90.00
_cell.angle_beta   90.00
_cell.angle_gamma   90.00
#
_symmetry.space_group_name_H-M   'P 1'
#
loop_
_entity.id
_entity.type
_entity.pdbx_description
1 polymer ?
#
loop_
_entity_poly.entity_id
_entity_poly.type
_entity_poly.pdbx_seq_one_letter_code
_entity_poly.pdbx_strand_id
1 'polypeptide(L)'
;SYMESFPVFFKVRAVTFTCIILISFLWTVLLSVQVYARWDISDRCSRSLTAVFLLTNATTILIVPFLLLLEFRVWLDAARILLLAVGQIGSAVAFTYWSPQIQCPNQTADQQGVCKLINIYMLMGCWIVPVILILYSSYFAAMVYRQSRIPVVVESHEKVLMDTGSPFVIDPEMA
;
A
#
# COMPACT_ATOMS: atom_id res chain seq x y z
N SER A 1 20.66 -13.91 -12.34
CA SER A 1 19.40 -13.82 -11.58
C SER A 1 18.88 -12.38 -11.39
N TYR A 2 19.25 -11.41 -12.24
CA TYR A 2 18.77 -10.02 -12.13
C TYR A 2 17.56 -9.72 -13.02
N MET A 3 17.38 -10.48 -14.11
CA MET A 3 16.37 -10.20 -15.14
C MET A 3 14.97 -10.74 -14.81
N GLU A 4 14.85 -11.66 -13.84
CA GLU A 4 13.55 -12.28 -13.46
C GLU A 4 12.85 -11.58 -12.27
N SER A 5 13.59 -10.89 -11.40
CA SER A 5 12.98 -10.19 -10.24
C SER A 5 12.17 -8.95 -10.64
N PHE A 6 12.55 -8.29 -11.74
CA PHE A 6 11.89 -7.09 -12.25
C PHE A 6 10.46 -7.33 -12.77
N PRO A 7 10.20 -8.32 -13.66
CA PRO A 7 8.84 -8.59 -14.13
C PRO A 7 7.93 -9.12 -13.01
N VAL A 8 8.47 -9.88 -12.06
CA VAL A 8 7.70 -10.39 -10.92
C VAL A 8 7.25 -9.25 -10.02
N PHE A 9 8.10 -8.25 -9.76
CA PHE A 9 7.74 -7.08 -8.97
C PHE A 9 6.54 -6.31 -9.55
N PHE A 10 6.59 -5.99 -10.85
CA PHE A 10 5.48 -5.29 -11.52
C PHE A 10 4.20 -6.12 -11.55
N LYS A 11 4.31 -7.44 -11.72
CA LYS A 11 3.15 -8.35 -11.68
C LYS A 11 2.51 -8.40 -10.28
N VAL A 12 3.31 -8.52 -9.22
CA VAL A 12 2.82 -8.50 -7.84
C VAL A 12 2.16 -7.16 -7.52
N ARG A 13 2.77 -6.04 -7.92
CA ARG A 13 2.22 -4.69 -7.75
C ARG A 13 0.88 -4.56 -8.46
N ALA A 14 0.79 -4.95 -9.73
CA ALA A 14 -0.43 -4.91 -10.51
C ALA A 14 -1.55 -5.75 -9.87
N VAL A 15 -1.27 -7.02 -9.54
CA VAL A 15 -2.26 -7.92 -8.92
C VAL A 15 -2.76 -7.35 -7.58
N THR A 16 -1.83 -6.91 -6.72
CA THR A 16 -2.17 -6.36 -5.40
C THR A 16 -3.05 -5.11 -5.54
N PHE A 17 -2.67 -4.19 -6.42
CA PHE A 17 -3.40 -2.95 -6.64
C PHE A 17 -4.77 -3.19 -7.27
N THR A 18 -4.89 -4.13 -8.22
CA THR A 18 -6.18 -4.55 -8.77
C THR A 18 -7.08 -5.14 -7.67
N CYS A 19 -6.56 -6.02 -6.81
CA CYS A 19 -7.33 -6.56 -5.70
C CYS A 19 -7.82 -5.46 -4.75
N ILE A 20 -6.95 -4.50 -4.40
CA ILE A 20 -7.32 -3.35 -3.56
C ILE A 20 -8.45 -2.53 -4.22
N ILE A 21 -8.36 -2.23 -5.51
CA ILE A 21 -9.40 -1.48 -6.22
C ILE A 21 -10.73 -2.23 -6.19
N LEU A 22 -10.73 -3.54 -6.50
CA LEU A 22 -11.95 -4.35 -6.52
C LEU A 22 -12.60 -4.43 -5.14
N ILE A 23 -11.81 -4.66 -4.09
CA ILE A 23 -12.30 -4.73 -2.72
C ILE A 23 -12.82 -3.35 -2.28
N SER A 24 -12.07 -2.27 -2.51
CA SER A 24 -12.52 -0.91 -2.19
C SER A 24 -13.79 -0.52 -2.94
N PHE A 25 -13.92 -0.90 -4.22
CA PHE A 25 -15.13 -0.65 -5.00
C PHE A 25 -16.34 -1.40 -4.44
N LEU A 26 -16.18 -2.70 -4.14
CA LEU A 26 -17.22 -3.50 -3.50
C LEU A 26 -17.65 -2.89 -2.15
N TRP A 27 -16.67 -2.43 -1.36
CA TRP A 27 -16.93 -1.76 -0.09
C TRP A 27 -17.67 -0.44 -0.26
N THR A 28 -17.27 0.40 -1.22
CA THR A 28 -17.99 1.63 -1.55
C THR A 28 -19.45 1.34 -1.89
N VAL A 29 -19.74 0.34 -2.72
CA VAL A 29 -21.12 -0.05 -3.07
C VAL A 29 -21.90 -0.47 -1.83
N LEU A 30 -21.34 -1.35 -1.00
CA LEU A 30 -22.01 -1.84 0.21
C LEU A 30 -22.27 -0.73 1.23
N LEU A 31 -21.30 0.17 1.42
CA LEU A 31 -21.45 1.34 2.27
C LEU A 31 -22.52 2.29 1.74
N SER A 32 -22.56 2.54 0.42
CA SER A 32 -23.61 3.36 -0.19
C SER A 32 -25.00 2.79 0.05
N VAL A 33 -25.17 1.47 -0.10
CA VAL A 33 -26.44 0.78 0.21
C VAL A 33 -26.78 0.90 1.69
N GLN A 34 -25.80 0.71 2.58
CA GLN A 34 -26.01 0.83 4.03
C GLN A 34 -26.43 2.25 4.44
N VAL A 35 -25.75 3.26 3.89
CA VAL A 35 -26.06 4.68 4.10
C VAL A 35 -27.49 4.98 3.66
N TYR A 36 -27.89 4.51 2.48
CA TYR A 36 -29.25 4.70 1.98
C TYR A 36 -30.30 4.01 2.85
N ALA A 37 -30.06 2.74 3.22
CA ALA A 37 -31.00 1.93 3.97
C ALA A 37 -31.17 2.37 5.44
N ARG A 38 -30.15 3.00 6.03
CA ARG A 38 -30.13 3.39 7.45
C ARG A 38 -29.96 4.88 7.69
N TRP A 39 -30.15 5.71 6.65
CA TRP A 39 -29.91 7.14 6.76
C TRP A 39 -30.65 7.74 7.95
N ASP A 40 -31.98 7.55 8.02
CA ASP A 40 -32.85 8.20 9.02
C ASP A 40 -32.64 7.70 10.46
N ILE A 41 -32.07 6.50 10.62
CA ILE A 41 -31.90 5.84 11.92
C ILE A 41 -30.46 6.03 12.44
N SER A 42 -29.51 6.37 11.56
CA SER A 42 -28.10 6.47 11.92
C SER A 42 -27.78 7.76 12.67
N ASP A 43 -27.12 7.61 13.82
CA ASP A 43 -26.54 8.72 14.58
C ASP A 43 -25.53 9.54 13.78
N ARG A 44 -25.38 10.82 14.17
CA ARG A 44 -24.46 11.78 13.53
C ARG A 44 -23.01 11.29 13.49
N CYS A 45 -22.56 10.57 14.52
CA CYS A 45 -21.22 9.99 14.58
C CYS A 45 -21.04 8.87 13.53
N SER A 46 -21.99 7.93 13.45
CA SER A 46 -22.01 6.85 12.46
C SER A 46 -22.04 7.39 11.03
N ARG A 47 -22.84 8.43 10.75
CA ARG A 47 -22.88 9.08 9.42
C ARG A 47 -21.52 9.69 9.05
N SER A 48 -20.86 10.37 10.00
CA SER A 48 -19.54 10.97 9.78
C SER A 48 -18.46 9.92 9.50
N LEU A 49 -18.41 8.85 10.32
CA LEU A 49 -17.46 7.75 10.12
C LEU A 49 -17.67 7.03 8.79
N THR A 50 -18.93 6.78 8.43
CA THR A 50 -19.29 6.16 7.16
C THR A 50 -18.87 7.04 5.97
N ALA A 51 -19.05 8.36 6.09
CA ALA A 51 -18.60 9.31 5.07
C ALA A 51 -17.07 9.34 4.93
N VAL A 52 -16.33 9.34 6.04
CA VAL A 52 -14.85 9.25 6.02
C VAL A 52 -14.39 7.95 5.35
N PHE A 53 -15.05 6.84 5.65
CA PHE A 53 -14.70 5.55 5.08
C PHE A 53 -15.02 5.46 3.58
N LEU A 54 -16.15 6.03 3.14
CA LEU A 54 -16.47 6.22 1.73
C LEU A 54 -15.43 7.09 1.02
N LEU A 55 -15.04 8.23 1.62
CA LEU A 55 -14.04 9.13 1.06
C LEU A 55 -12.67 8.46 0.92
N THR A 56 -12.28 7.68 1.93
CA THR A 56 -11.02 6.93 1.95
C THR A 56 -11.00 5.88 0.84
N ASN A 57 -12.08 5.11 0.68
CA ASN A 57 -12.19 4.11 -0.38
C ASN A 57 -12.26 4.76 -1.77
N ALA A 58 -13.01 5.84 -1.95
CA ALA A 58 -13.07 6.58 -3.21
C ALA A 58 -11.70 7.14 -3.61
N THR A 59 -10.99 7.74 -2.65
CA THR A 59 -9.62 8.24 -2.86
C THR A 59 -8.67 7.10 -3.22
N THR A 60 -8.80 5.93 -2.58
CA THR A 60 -8.00 4.73 -2.91
C THR A 60 -8.27 4.26 -4.34
N ILE A 61 -9.54 4.18 -4.75
CA ILE A 61 -9.93 3.77 -6.11
C ILE A 61 -9.37 4.71 -7.17
N LEU A 62 -9.21 6.00 -6.87
CA LEU A 62 -8.60 6.96 -7.79
C LEU A 62 -7.07 6.89 -7.77
N ILE A 63 -6.44 6.93 -6.60
CA ILE A 63 -4.97 7.00 -6.46
C ILE A 63 -4.28 5.73 -6.96
N VAL A 64 -4.87 4.55 -6.73
CA VAL A 64 -4.23 3.25 -7.05
C VAL A 64 -4.04 3.04 -8.57
N PRO A 65 -5.01 3.32 -9.45
CA PRO A 65 -4.79 3.35 -10.90
C PRO A 65 -3.72 4.38 -11.34
N PHE A 66 -3.72 5.59 -10.76
CA PHE A 66 -2.67 6.58 -11.05
C PHE A 66 -1.28 6.05 -10.67
N LEU A 67 -1.16 5.32 -9.56
CA LEU A 67 0.08 4.66 -9.15
C LEU A 67 0.54 3.56 -10.12
N LEU A 68 -0.42 2.88 -10.77
CA LEU A 68 -0.18 1.85 -11.77
C LEU A 68 0.31 2.44 -13.10
N LEU A 69 -0.20 3.61 -13.48
CA LEU A 69 0.11 4.27 -14.76
C LEU A 69 1.37 5.15 -14.71
N LEU A 70 1.67 5.76 -13.56
CA LEU A 70 2.82 6.66 -13.43
C LEU A 70 4.14 5.89 -13.28
N GLU A 71 5.23 6.50 -13.78
CA GLU A 71 6.58 5.95 -13.67
C GLU A 71 6.95 5.64 -12.20
N PHE A 72 7.54 4.46 -12.02
CA PHE A 72 7.91 3.95 -10.70
C PHE A 72 9.07 4.75 -10.11
N ARG A 73 8.77 5.63 -9.15
CA ARG A 73 9.76 6.28 -8.28
C ARG A 73 9.65 5.72 -6.87
N VAL A 74 10.68 5.03 -6.41
CA VAL A 74 10.74 4.31 -5.12
C VAL A 74 10.24 5.15 -3.94
N TRP A 75 10.74 6.39 -3.80
CA TRP A 75 10.38 7.29 -2.70
C TRP A 75 8.92 7.79 -2.78
N LEU A 76 8.46 8.10 -3.98
CA LEU A 76 7.12 8.63 -4.19
C LEU A 76 6.06 7.52 -4.03
N ASP A 77 6.37 6.31 -4.49
CA ASP A 77 5.51 5.13 -4.31
C ASP A 77 5.40 4.80 -2.82
N ALA A 78 6.52 4.77 -2.09
CA ALA A 78 6.53 4.55 -0.65
C ALA A 78 5.68 5.57 0.13
N ALA A 79 5.82 6.86 -0.16
CA ALA A 79 5.04 7.92 0.48
C ALA A 79 3.53 7.76 0.20
N ARG A 80 3.16 7.43 -1.03
CA ARG A 80 1.75 7.23 -1.43
C ARG A 80 1.14 5.96 -0.81
N ILE A 81 1.89 4.86 -0.77
CA ILE A 81 1.47 3.62 -0.08
C ILE A 81 1.29 3.87 1.41
N LEU A 82 2.20 4.63 2.04
CA LEU A 82 2.09 4.97 3.45
C LEU A 82 0.88 5.87 3.73
N LEU A 83 0.61 6.84 2.87
CA LEU A 83 -0.60 7.68 2.96
C LEU A 83 -1.88 6.83 2.85
N LEU A 84 -1.94 5.91 1.89
CA LEU A 84 -3.06 4.99 1.72
C LEU A 84 -3.21 4.08 2.95
N ALA A 85 -2.10 3.54 3.47
CA ALA A 85 -2.10 2.69 4.66
C ALA A 85 -2.61 3.45 5.88
N VAL A 86 -2.14 4.68 6.11
CA VAL A 86 -2.57 5.50 7.25
C VAL A 86 -4.07 5.84 7.14
N GLY A 87 -4.55 6.19 5.94
CA GLY A 87 -5.99 6.47 5.73
C GLY A 87 -6.86 5.23 5.99
N GLN A 88 -6.47 4.07 5.44
CA GLN A 88 -7.22 2.82 5.58
C GLN A 88 -7.15 2.27 7.01
N ILE A 89 -5.97 2.27 7.66
CA ILE A 89 -5.81 1.85 9.06
C ILE A 89 -6.52 2.82 9.99
N GLY A 90 -6.34 4.13 9.80
CA GLY A 90 -6.98 5.15 10.63
C GLY A 90 -8.50 5.07 10.60
N SER A 91 -9.07 4.86 9.41
CA SER A 91 -10.52 4.68 9.27
C SER A 91 -11.01 3.34 9.85
N ALA A 92 -10.28 2.23 9.68
CA ALA A 92 -10.61 0.95 10.30
C ALA A 92 -10.53 1.00 11.84
N VAL A 93 -9.52 1.67 12.39
CA VAL A 93 -9.36 1.89 13.83
C VAL A 93 -10.47 2.77 14.37
N ALA A 94 -10.78 3.88 13.69
CA ALA A 94 -11.91 4.73 14.08
C ALA A 94 -13.22 3.93 14.06
N PHE A 95 -13.48 3.15 13.02
CA PHE A 95 -14.67 2.31 12.96
C PHE A 95 -14.72 1.29 14.10
N THR A 96 -13.59 0.62 14.40
CA THR A 96 -13.50 -0.36 15.49
C THR A 96 -13.72 0.29 16.87
N TYR A 97 -13.17 1.48 17.09
CA TYR A 97 -13.29 2.21 18.35
C TYR A 97 -14.72 2.71 18.60
N TRP A 98 -15.40 3.19 17.56
CA TRP A 98 -16.78 3.71 17.67
C TRP A 98 -17.88 2.66 17.45
N SER A 99 -17.55 1.48 16.90
CA SER A 99 -18.50 0.38 16.67
C SER A 99 -19.34 -0.03 17.90
N PRO A 100 -18.80 -0.11 19.14
CA PRO A 100 -19.59 -0.45 20.33
C PRO A 100 -20.65 0.61 20.68
N GLN A 101 -20.48 1.85 20.23
CA GLN A 101 -21.41 2.94 20.51
C GLN A 101 -22.57 3.01 19.51
N ILE A 102 -22.49 2.30 18.38
CA ILE A 102 -23.57 2.22 17.40
C ILE A 102 -24.64 1.29 17.97
N GLN A 103 -25.58 1.85 18.71
CA GLN A 103 -26.70 1.10 19.28
C GLN A 103 -27.61 0.63 18.13
N CYS A 104 -27.83 -0.68 18.04
CA CYS A 104 -28.94 -1.20 17.24
C CYS A 104 -30.23 -0.78 17.95
N PRO A 105 -31.09 0.05 17.35
CA PRO A 105 -32.34 0.46 17.99
C PRO A 105 -33.14 -0.77 18.38
N ASN A 106 -33.82 -0.69 19.53
CA ASN A 106 -34.65 -1.75 20.11
C ASN A 106 -35.81 -2.12 19.17
N GLN A 107 -35.50 -2.93 18.18
CA GLN A 107 -36.45 -3.59 17.30
C GLN A 107 -36.54 -5.07 17.69
N THR A 108 -37.40 -5.83 17.00
CA THR A 108 -37.63 -7.27 17.24
C THR A 108 -36.32 -8.07 17.36
N ALA A 109 -36.33 -9.18 18.10
CA ALA A 109 -35.12 -9.98 18.40
C ALA A 109 -34.34 -10.38 17.12
N ASP A 110 -35.07 -10.68 16.03
CA ASP A 110 -34.47 -11.00 14.73
C ASP A 110 -33.73 -9.81 14.11
N GLN A 111 -34.29 -8.61 14.19
CA GLN A 111 -33.66 -7.38 13.66
C GLN A 111 -32.40 -7.01 14.45
N GLN A 112 -32.38 -7.27 15.75
CA GLN A 112 -31.21 -7.06 16.59
C GLN A 112 -30.07 -8.03 16.23
N GLY A 113 -30.39 -9.30 15.99
CA GLY A 113 -29.43 -10.31 15.54
C GLY A 113 -28.78 -9.95 14.20
N VAL A 114 -29.60 -9.59 13.20
CA VAL A 114 -29.12 -9.17 11.87
C VAL A 114 -28.26 -7.91 11.95
N CYS A 115 -28.66 -6.93 12.77
CA CYS A 115 -27.90 -5.70 12.96
C CYS A 115 -26.50 -5.96 13.54
N LYS A 116 -26.40 -6.79 14.59
CA LYS A 116 -25.13 -7.14 15.22
C LYS A 116 -24.22 -7.91 14.26
N LEU A 117 -24.80 -8.82 13.48
CA LEU A 117 -24.08 -9.61 12.49
C LEU A 117 -23.48 -8.72 11.38
N ILE A 118 -24.27 -7.80 10.84
CA ILE A 118 -23.79 -6.82 9.85
C ILE A 118 -22.64 -5.98 10.43
N ASN A 119 -22.77 -5.49 11.66
CA ASN A 119 -21.72 -4.68 12.29
C ASN A 119 -20.40 -5.48 12.44
N ILE A 120 -20.48 -6.76 12.83
CA ILE A 120 -19.30 -7.64 12.91
C ILE A 120 -18.69 -7.87 11.52
N TYR A 121 -19.50 -8.12 10.49
CA TYR A 121 -18.99 -8.28 9.12
C TYR A 121 -18.33 -7.00 8.59
N MET A 122 -18.91 -5.84 8.88
CA MET A 122 -18.32 -4.55 8.51
C MET A 122 -16.99 -4.32 9.22
N LEU A 123 -16.91 -4.67 10.52
CA LEU A 123 -15.69 -4.60 11.30
C LEU A 123 -14.64 -5.55 10.75
N MET A 124 -14.96 -6.80 10.46
CA MET A 124 -14.00 -7.74 9.85
C MET A 124 -13.56 -7.28 8.45
N GLY A 125 -14.51 -6.81 7.64
CA GLY A 125 -14.26 -6.37 6.27
C GLY A 125 -13.40 -5.10 6.17
N CYS A 126 -13.52 -4.17 7.12
CA CYS A 126 -12.73 -2.94 7.10
C CYS A 126 -11.23 -3.17 7.34
N TRP A 127 -10.83 -4.31 7.90
CA TRP A 127 -9.42 -4.67 8.08
C TRP A 127 -8.79 -5.36 6.85
N ILE A 128 -9.57 -5.79 5.86
CA ILE A 128 -9.05 -6.52 4.69
C ILE A 128 -8.06 -5.66 3.90
N VAL A 129 -8.46 -4.45 3.51
CA VAL A 129 -7.59 -3.53 2.73
C VAL A 129 -6.35 -3.10 3.55
N PRO A 130 -6.48 -2.69 4.83
CA PRO A 130 -5.32 -2.45 5.70
C PRO A 130 -4.32 -3.60 5.75
N VAL A 131 -4.78 -4.84 5.93
CA VAL A 131 -3.91 -6.02 6.01
C VAL A 131 -3.15 -6.23 4.70
N ILE A 132 -3.85 -6.12 3.55
CA ILE A 132 -3.21 -6.23 2.24
C ILE A 132 -2.13 -5.15 2.06
N LEU A 133 -2.42 -3.91 2.47
CA LEU A 133 -1.45 -2.80 2.39
C LEU A 133 -0.24 -3.01 3.30
N ILE A 134 -0.42 -3.55 4.51
CA ILE A 134 0.69 -3.87 5.42
C ILE A 134 1.58 -4.97 4.84
N LEU A 135 0.97 -6.04 4.31
CA LEU A 135 1.71 -7.13 3.66
C LEU A 135 2.49 -6.62 2.45
N TYR A 136 1.86 -5.81 1.60
CA TYR A 136 2.54 -5.21 0.45
C TYR A 136 3.66 -4.25 0.85
N SER A 137 3.43 -3.41 1.86
CA SER A 137 4.44 -2.47 2.39
C SER A 137 5.66 -3.20 2.95
N SER A 138 5.44 -4.27 3.73
CA SER A 138 6.54 -5.08 4.27
C SER A 138 7.32 -5.82 3.18
N TYR A 139 6.64 -6.37 2.16
CA TYR A 139 7.29 -6.94 0.97
C TYR A 139 8.14 -5.89 0.23
N PHE A 140 7.57 -4.71 -0.01
CA PHE A 140 8.27 -3.61 -0.68
C PHE A 140 9.51 -3.18 0.10
N ALA A 141 9.37 -2.98 1.42
CA ALA A 141 10.49 -2.62 2.29
C ALA A 141 11.60 -3.69 2.29
N ALA A 142 11.22 -4.97 2.35
CA ALA A 142 12.18 -6.08 2.29
C ALA A 142 12.93 -6.12 0.94
N MET A 143 12.24 -5.86 -0.17
CA MET A 143 12.86 -5.79 -1.49
C MET A 143 13.85 -4.63 -1.60
N VAL A 144 13.47 -3.43 -1.16
CA VAL A 144 14.35 -2.25 -1.16
C VAL A 144 15.56 -2.48 -0.25
N TYR A 145 15.36 -3.06 0.93
CA TYR A 145 16.44 -3.40 1.86
C TYR A 145 17.42 -4.43 1.28
N ARG A 146 16.91 -5.45 0.57
CA ARG A 146 17.78 -6.41 -0.13
C ARG A 146 18.57 -5.76 -1.25
N GLN A 147 17.94 -4.90 -2.04
CA GLN A 147 18.60 -4.22 -3.15
C GLN A 147 19.70 -3.26 -2.68
N SER A 148 19.51 -2.55 -1.57
CA SER A 148 20.55 -1.65 -1.01
C SER A 148 21.74 -2.39 -0.39
N ARG A 149 21.58 -3.68 -0.08
CA ARG A 149 22.62 -4.53 0.53
C ARG A 149 23.46 -5.29 -0.49
N ILE A 150 23.13 -5.28 -1.77
CA ILE A 150 24.00 -5.82 -2.81
C ILE A 150 25.06 -4.75 -3.11
N PRO A 151 26.34 -4.96 -2.73
CA PRO A 151 27.37 -4.00 -3.06
C PRO A 151 27.47 -3.93 -4.58
N VAL A 152 27.32 -2.73 -5.13
CA VAL A 152 27.86 -2.42 -6.45
C VAL A 152 29.34 -2.74 -6.32
N VAL A 153 29.79 -3.85 -6.92
CA VAL A 153 31.20 -4.04 -7.22
C VAL A 153 31.51 -2.89 -8.17
N VAL A 154 31.97 -1.77 -7.61
CA VAL A 154 32.64 -0.73 -8.36
C VAL A 154 33.87 -1.43 -8.92
N GLU A 155 33.75 -1.91 -10.15
CA GLU A 155 34.87 -2.41 -10.90
C GLU A 155 35.85 -1.24 -10.97
N SER A 156 36.88 -1.31 -10.14
CA SER A 156 37.89 -0.27 -9.97
C SER A 156 38.76 -0.29 -11.22
N HIS A 157 38.24 0.29 -12.30
CA HIS A 157 38.94 0.47 -13.56
C HIS A 157 39.89 1.68 -13.49
N GLU A 158 40.59 1.84 -12.36
CA GLU A 158 41.52 2.95 -12.09
C GLU A 158 42.82 2.43 -11.46
N LYS A 159 43.31 1.26 -11.92
CA LYS A 159 44.68 0.80 -11.61
C LYS A 159 45.51 0.42 -12.83
N VAL A 160 44.96 0.46 -14.05
CA VAL A 160 45.73 0.11 -15.26
C VAL A 160 46.45 1.33 -15.88
N LEU A 161 46.14 2.57 -15.48
CA LEU A 161 46.78 3.76 -16.05
C LEU A 161 48.02 4.27 -15.30
N MET A 162 48.50 3.57 -14.27
CA MET A 162 49.64 3.98 -13.44
C MET A 162 50.85 3.04 -13.51
N ASP A 163 50.86 2.07 -14.44
CA ASP A 163 51.95 1.09 -14.59
C ASP A 163 52.58 1.07 -15.99
N THR A 164 52.51 2.19 -16.72
CA THR A 164 53.18 2.34 -18.03
C THR A 164 53.82 3.71 -18.14
N GLY A 165 54.81 3.98 -17.28
CA GLY A 165 55.50 5.26 -17.25
C GLY A 165 56.89 5.22 -16.60
N SER A 166 57.86 4.65 -17.33
CA SER A 166 59.34 4.79 -17.15
C SER A 166 59.98 3.97 -16.01
N PRO A 167 61.19 3.39 -16.19
CA PRO A 167 62.37 4.06 -16.75
C PRO A 167 63.17 3.21 -17.77
N PHE A 168 63.33 3.69 -19.01
CA PHE A 168 64.38 3.16 -19.89
C PHE A 168 65.63 4.04 -19.76
N VAL A 169 66.53 3.57 -18.91
CA VAL A 169 67.93 3.99 -18.83
C VAL A 169 68.60 3.59 -20.15
N ILE A 170 69.15 4.56 -20.89
CA ILE A 170 70.21 4.30 -21.87
C ILE A 170 71.30 5.34 -21.64
N ASP A 171 72.39 4.87 -21.08
CA ASP A 171 73.75 5.32 -21.37
C ASP A 171 74.66 4.12 -21.02
N PRO A 172 75.86 3.94 -21.60
CA PRO A 172 76.60 4.85 -22.49
C PRO A 172 77.39 4.17 -23.65
N GLU A 173 78.16 5.00 -24.35
CA GLU A 173 79.47 4.73 -24.99
C GLU A 173 79.61 4.30 -26.48
N MET A 174 80.43 5.14 -27.16
CA MET A 174 81.43 4.84 -28.21
C MET A 174 81.01 4.63 -29.68
N ALA A 175 81.12 5.70 -30.48
CA ALA A 175 81.97 5.79 -31.69
C ALA A 175 82.00 7.22 -32.25
#